data_AF-A0A235BU46-F1
#
_entry.id   AF-A0A235BU46-F1
#
_cell.length_a   1.000
_cell.length_b   1.000
_cell.length_c   1.000
_cell.angle_alpha   90.00
_cell.angle_beta   90.00
_cell.angle_gamma   90.00
#
_symmetry.space_group_name_H-M   'P 1'
#
loop_
_entity.id
_entity.type
_entity.pdbx_description
1 polymer ?
#
loop_
_entity_poly.entity_id
_entity_poly.type
_entity_poly.pdbx_seq_one_letter_code
_entity_poly.pdbx_strand_id
1 'polypeptide(L)'
;MGKRGIAPYRIGQIISTVLLNSYILAYVQGKVLYQGFFKHIPQPVLNCYGGPLAVFACPMGSFQQIIGTHHVPWLVIGMFVVIGAFIGRTTCAWVCPFGLLQDLLQKIPLGPRAKNKKWISFGTITGIAMVALVLLITLVNLAWWKVFLFGCLPFTLLVLYIVIKGKMDMPKRVWGGGFLVAVGLAVFVWAKFGTDYGVVAGVFGMVTLGLTGRKLAAIIGAEAAFFLGMLGPSFNIGPFSGAVLGLLMATIAFGLVVLFDRVIKVSLPSNYLKFFFLILVVCIVAYKTTEPWFCKICPAGTLGAGIPLVLWDPL
;
A
#
# COMPACT_ATOMS: atom_id res chain seq x y z
N MET A 1 -14.57 36.78 5.61
CA MET A 1 -13.73 35.65 5.13
C MET A 1 -13.19 36.02 3.75
N GLY A 2 -11.93 36.49 3.68
CA GLY A 2 -11.33 36.91 2.40
C GLY A 2 -11.25 35.73 1.43
N LYS A 3 -11.65 35.95 0.17
CA LYS A 3 -11.53 34.97 -0.91
C LYS A 3 -10.06 34.57 -1.04
N ARG A 4 -9.69 33.41 -0.50
CA ARG A 4 -8.34 32.85 -0.71
C ARG A 4 -8.25 32.46 -2.19
N GLY A 5 -7.52 33.25 -2.97
CA GLY A 5 -7.22 32.93 -4.37
C GLY A 5 -6.67 31.51 -4.51
N ILE A 6 -6.98 30.87 -5.64
CA ILE A 6 -6.44 29.55 -5.96
C ILE A 6 -4.93 29.73 -6.17
N ALA A 7 -4.11 29.03 -5.38
CA ALA A 7 -2.66 29.09 -5.54
C ALA A 7 -2.25 28.60 -6.95
N PRO A 8 -1.26 29.23 -7.60
CA PRO A 8 -0.94 28.99 -9.02
C PRO A 8 -0.56 27.53 -9.33
N TYR A 9 0.08 26.83 -8.40
CA TYR A 9 0.41 25.41 -8.55
C TYR A 9 -0.83 24.50 -8.66
N ARG A 10 -1.97 24.89 -8.07
CA ARG A 10 -3.22 24.14 -8.18
C ARG A 10 -3.84 24.25 -9.57
N ILE A 11 -3.65 25.40 -10.23
CA ILE A 11 -4.11 25.58 -11.61
C ILE A 11 -3.32 24.63 -12.51
N GLY A 12 -1.99 24.57 -12.33
CA GLY A 12 -1.13 23.59 -13.01
C GLY A 12 -1.57 22.14 -12.78
N GLN A 13 -1.87 21.79 -11.52
CA GLN A 13 -2.35 20.44 -11.18
C GLN A 13 -3.67 20.09 -11.87
N ILE A 14 -4.63 21.01 -11.90
CA ILE A 14 -5.94 20.79 -12.54
C ILE A 14 -5.75 20.61 -14.05
N ILE A 15 -5.02 21.53 -14.70
CA ILE A 15 -4.75 21.46 -16.14
C ILE A 15 -4.05 20.14 -16.48
N SER A 16 -3.00 19.79 -15.73
CA SER A 16 -2.26 18.54 -15.93
C SER A 16 -3.15 17.31 -15.71
N THR A 17 -4.00 17.32 -14.67
CA THR A 17 -4.92 16.19 -14.42
C THR A 17 -5.85 15.96 -15.62
N VAL A 18 -6.38 17.04 -16.20
CA VAL A 18 -7.25 16.96 -17.39
C VAL A 18 -6.46 16.48 -18.60
N LEU A 19 -5.29 17.06 -18.89
CA LEU A 19 -4.46 16.69 -20.05
C LEU A 19 -3.95 15.25 -19.99
N LEU A 20 -3.52 14.80 -18.82
CA LEU A 20 -2.98 13.45 -18.64
C LEU A 20 -4.08 12.38 -18.66
N ASN A 21 -5.34 12.78 -18.43
CA ASN A 21 -6.52 11.91 -18.41
C ASN A 21 -7.56 12.32 -19.47
N SER A 22 -7.13 12.87 -20.61
CA SER A 22 -8.04 13.44 -21.60
C SER A 22 -8.62 12.42 -22.59
N TYR A 23 -8.33 11.12 -22.45
CA TYR A 23 -8.80 10.09 -23.39
C TYR A 23 -10.25 9.68 -23.12
N ILE A 24 -11.17 10.63 -23.30
CA ILE A 24 -12.62 10.44 -23.14
C ILE A 24 -13.18 9.43 -24.17
N LEU A 25 -12.49 9.28 -25.30
CA LEU A 25 -12.81 8.30 -26.34
C LEU A 25 -12.79 6.85 -25.85
N ALA A 26 -12.10 6.53 -24.74
CA ALA A 26 -12.21 5.20 -24.11
C ALA A 26 -13.67 4.87 -23.74
N TYR A 27 -14.37 5.84 -23.15
CA TYR A 27 -15.74 5.68 -22.69
C TYR A 27 -16.76 5.78 -23.82
N VAL A 28 -16.48 6.58 -24.85
CA VAL A 28 -17.40 6.73 -25.99
C VAL A 28 -17.28 5.56 -26.99
N GLN A 29 -16.08 5.00 -27.17
CA GLN A 29 -15.81 3.94 -28.15
C GLN A 29 -15.75 2.54 -27.56
N GLY A 30 -16.00 2.37 -26.25
CA GLY A 30 -15.88 1.08 -25.56
C GLY A 30 -14.47 0.47 -25.58
N LYS A 31 -13.43 1.30 -25.75
CA LYS A 31 -12.03 0.84 -25.79
C LYS A 31 -11.43 0.87 -24.39
N VAL A 32 -10.82 -0.23 -23.98
CA VAL A 32 -10.27 -0.41 -22.62
C VAL A 32 -9.10 0.54 -22.32
N LEU A 33 -8.17 0.75 -23.26
CA LEU A 33 -6.93 1.50 -23.04
C LEU A 33 -6.49 2.28 -24.29
N TYR A 34 -5.91 3.46 -24.09
CA TYR A 34 -5.20 4.19 -25.14
C TYR A 34 -3.88 3.49 -25.49
N GLN A 35 -3.69 3.16 -26.78
CA GLN A 35 -2.50 2.47 -27.31
C GLN A 35 -1.71 3.35 -28.31
N GLY A 36 -1.90 4.66 -28.28
CA GLY A 36 -1.20 5.57 -29.20
C GLY A 36 0.20 5.95 -28.72
N PHE A 37 0.88 6.79 -29.51
CA PHE A 37 2.28 7.19 -29.30
C PHE A 37 2.58 7.70 -27.87
N PHE A 38 1.69 8.49 -27.28
CA PHE A 38 1.88 9.06 -25.94
C PHE A 38 1.95 8.00 -24.82
N LYS A 39 1.46 6.78 -25.06
CA LYS A 39 1.56 5.69 -24.08
C LYS A 39 2.97 5.11 -23.99
N HIS A 40 3.82 5.32 -25.00
CA HIS A 40 5.21 4.87 -24.95
C HIS A 40 6.12 5.83 -24.17
N ILE A 41 5.65 7.05 -23.89
CA ILE A 41 6.44 8.06 -23.19
C ILE A 41 6.03 8.04 -21.70
N PRO A 42 6.90 7.57 -20.79
CA PRO A 42 6.63 7.66 -19.36
C PRO A 42 6.69 9.13 -18.92
N GLN A 43 5.67 9.56 -18.21
CA GLN A 43 5.59 10.93 -17.70
C GLN A 43 6.27 11.07 -16.32
N PRO A 44 6.76 12.26 -15.94
CA PRO A 44 7.44 12.53 -14.66
C PRO A 44 6.62 12.35 -13.37
N VAL A 45 5.42 11.80 -13.45
CA VAL A 45 4.43 11.84 -12.36
C VAL A 45 3.69 10.52 -12.21
N LEU A 46 3.18 10.29 -11.01
CA LEU A 46 2.34 9.15 -10.69
C LEU A 46 0.95 9.34 -11.32
N ASN A 47 0.75 8.74 -12.48
CA ASN A 47 -0.57 8.55 -13.10
C ASN A 47 -0.90 7.05 -13.17
N CYS A 48 -2.16 6.69 -13.40
CA CYS A 48 -2.51 5.29 -13.59
C CYS A 48 -2.11 4.80 -15.00
N TYR A 49 -1.31 3.74 -15.10
CA TYR A 49 -0.98 3.14 -16.40
C TYR A 49 -2.21 2.47 -17.04
N GLY A 50 -3.00 1.74 -16.24
CA GLY A 50 -4.18 0.99 -16.67
C GLY A 50 -5.50 1.78 -16.65
N GLY A 51 -5.46 3.10 -16.44
CA GLY A 51 -6.69 3.90 -16.42
C GLY A 51 -7.21 4.13 -17.84
N PRO A 52 -8.53 3.96 -18.10
CA PRO A 52 -9.09 4.13 -19.44
C PRO A 52 -8.88 5.56 -19.96
N LEU A 53 -8.91 6.55 -19.06
CA LEU A 53 -8.70 7.96 -19.41
C LEU A 53 -7.23 8.34 -19.65
N ALA A 54 -6.27 7.50 -19.24
CA ALA A 54 -4.87 7.88 -19.18
C ALA A 54 -4.17 7.82 -20.55
N VAL A 55 -3.74 9.00 -21.04
CA VAL A 55 -3.05 9.17 -22.33
C VAL A 55 -1.57 8.75 -22.25
N PHE A 56 -0.92 9.05 -21.13
CA PHE A 56 0.51 8.81 -20.91
C PHE A 56 0.77 7.60 -19.99
N ALA A 57 1.96 7.02 -20.06
CA ALA A 57 2.36 5.90 -19.21
C ALA A 57 2.86 6.34 -17.83
N CYS A 58 2.47 5.58 -16.80
CA CYS A 58 3.04 5.71 -15.47
C CYS A 58 4.51 5.29 -15.47
N PRO A 59 5.44 6.13 -14.98
CA PRO A 59 6.85 5.77 -14.95
C PRO A 59 7.11 4.56 -14.04
N MET A 60 6.44 4.48 -12.89
CA MET A 60 6.54 3.33 -12.00
C MET A 60 5.91 2.06 -12.58
N GLY A 61 4.79 2.19 -13.30
CA GLY A 61 4.17 1.06 -13.98
C GLY A 61 5.05 0.51 -15.09
N SER A 62 5.57 1.38 -15.95
CA SER A 62 6.52 1.01 -17.01
C SER A 62 7.80 0.39 -16.44
N PHE A 63 8.31 0.91 -15.32
CA PHE A 63 9.45 0.33 -14.62
C PHE A 63 9.19 -1.13 -14.23
N GLN A 64 8.07 -1.39 -13.56
CA GLN A 64 7.73 -2.74 -13.10
C GLN A 64 7.41 -3.70 -14.26
N GLN A 65 6.76 -3.22 -15.32
CA GLN A 65 6.47 -4.02 -16.51
C GLN A 65 7.77 -4.51 -17.19
N ILE A 66 8.76 -3.62 -17.34
CA ILE A 66 10.04 -3.93 -18.00
C ILE A 66 10.91 -4.82 -17.09
N ILE A 67 10.92 -4.58 -15.78
CA ILE A 67 11.61 -5.46 -14.83
C ILE A 67 10.96 -6.85 -14.77
N GLY A 68 9.63 -6.92 -14.93
CA GLY A 68 8.89 -8.17 -15.02
C GLY A 68 9.27 -9.00 -16.25
N THR A 69 9.68 -8.37 -17.36
CA THR A 69 10.26 -9.07 -18.52
C THR A 69 11.75 -9.36 -18.37
N HIS A 70 12.33 -9.17 -17.18
CA HIS A 70 13.75 -9.35 -16.88
C HIS A 70 14.70 -8.45 -17.68
N HIS A 71 14.20 -7.35 -18.22
CA HIS A 71 15.01 -6.35 -18.91
C HIS A 71 15.30 -5.16 -17.98
N VAL A 72 16.42 -4.48 -18.21
CA VAL A 72 16.77 -3.29 -17.43
C VAL A 72 16.06 -2.06 -18.01
N PRO A 73 15.25 -1.33 -17.21
CA PRO A 73 14.46 -0.19 -17.69
C PRO A 73 15.28 1.10 -17.80
N TRP A 74 16.27 1.12 -18.69
CA TRP A 74 17.22 2.24 -18.85
C TRP A 74 16.53 3.60 -19.06
N LEU A 75 15.50 3.65 -19.91
CA LEU A 75 14.74 4.88 -20.17
C LEU A 75 14.12 5.45 -18.89
N VAL A 76 13.49 4.59 -18.09
CA VAL A 76 12.77 5.00 -16.89
C VAL A 76 13.74 5.39 -15.78
N ILE A 77 14.85 4.66 -15.64
CA ILE A 77 15.93 5.00 -14.70
C ILE A 77 16.53 6.36 -15.07
N GLY A 78 16.90 6.56 -16.33
CA GLY A 78 17.46 7.83 -16.81
C GLY A 78 16.50 8.99 -16.57
N MET A 79 15.22 8.79 -16.85
CA MET A 79 14.18 9.78 -16.56
C MET A 79 14.08 10.10 -15.06
N PHE A 80 14.07 9.11 -14.15
CA PHE A 80 14.04 9.37 -12.71
C PHE A 80 15.29 10.11 -12.22
N VAL A 81 16.46 9.79 -12.77
CA VAL A 81 17.74 10.46 -12.44
C VAL A 81 17.74 11.91 -12.91
N VAL A 82 17.41 12.16 -14.17
CA VAL A 82 17.38 13.52 -14.75
C VAL A 82 16.36 14.38 -14.02
N ILE A 83 15.13 13.88 -13.87
CA ILE A 83 14.06 14.65 -13.22
C ILE A 83 14.35 14.86 -11.74
N GLY A 84 14.89 13.84 -11.06
CA GLY A 84 15.31 13.94 -9.67
C GLY A 84 16.42 14.97 -9.46
N ALA A 85 17.38 15.06 -10.38
CA ALA A 85 18.50 15.99 -10.31
C ALA A 85 18.11 17.44 -10.63
N PHE A 86 17.32 17.66 -11.69
CA PHE A 86 17.02 19.02 -12.16
C PHE A 86 15.73 19.60 -11.57
N ILE A 87 14.68 18.79 -11.46
CA ILE A 87 13.32 19.26 -11.12
C ILE A 87 12.94 18.88 -9.68
N GLY A 88 13.50 17.78 -9.17
CA GLY A 88 13.25 17.28 -7.82
C GLY A 88 11.78 16.96 -7.58
N ARG A 89 11.24 17.39 -6.44
CA ARG A 89 9.85 17.10 -6.04
C ARG A 89 8.81 18.07 -6.64
N THR A 90 9.24 19.06 -7.41
CA THR A 90 8.34 20.10 -7.93
C THR A 90 7.38 19.53 -8.98
N THR A 91 7.76 18.48 -9.71
CA THR A 91 6.87 17.74 -10.62
C THR A 91 5.64 17.20 -9.89
N CYS A 92 5.83 16.60 -8.72
CA CYS A 92 4.74 16.08 -7.90
C CYS A 92 3.80 17.19 -7.40
N ALA A 93 4.32 18.40 -7.14
CA ALA A 93 3.54 19.52 -6.65
C ALA A 93 2.73 20.24 -7.76
N TRP A 94 3.25 20.31 -8.99
CA TRP A 94 2.65 21.11 -10.07
C TRP A 94 1.93 20.29 -11.14
N VAL A 95 2.37 19.05 -11.40
CA VAL A 95 1.96 18.26 -12.57
C VAL A 95 1.19 17.00 -12.15
N CYS A 96 1.44 16.46 -10.96
CA CYS A 96 0.89 15.15 -10.59
C CYS A 96 -0.60 15.21 -10.21
N PRO A 97 -1.48 14.39 -10.83
CA PRO A 97 -2.89 14.32 -10.45
C PRO A 97 -3.08 13.77 -9.04
N PHE A 98 -2.19 12.90 -8.57
CA PHE A 98 -2.21 12.43 -7.19
C PHE A 98 -1.84 13.55 -6.19
N GLY A 99 -1.01 14.52 -6.60
CA GLY A 99 -0.74 15.72 -5.80
C GLY A 99 -2.01 16.56 -5.59
N LEU A 100 -2.82 16.74 -6.64
CA LEU A 100 -4.13 17.40 -6.54
C LEU A 100 -5.06 16.67 -5.57
N LEU A 101 -5.10 15.34 -5.64
CA LEU A 101 -5.90 14.52 -4.73
C LEU A 101 -5.44 14.70 -3.28
N GLN A 102 -4.13 14.70 -3.00
CA GLN A 102 -3.60 14.94 -1.65
C GLN A 102 -3.96 16.34 -1.13
N ASP A 103 -3.82 17.37 -1.96
CA ASP A 103 -4.18 18.75 -1.61
C ASP A 103 -5.68 18.89 -1.35
N LEU A 104 -6.52 18.14 -2.09
CA LEU A 104 -7.96 18.10 -1.87
C LEU A 104 -8.29 17.35 -0.58
N LEU A 105 -7.65 16.19 -0.33
CA LEU A 105 -7.84 15.41 0.88
C LEU A 105 -7.43 16.20 2.14
N GLN A 106 -6.35 16.96 2.07
CA GLN A 106 -5.88 17.80 3.17
C GLN A 106 -6.84 18.97 3.45
N LYS A 107 -7.60 19.42 2.44
CA LYS A 107 -8.65 20.43 2.62
C LYS A 107 -9.91 19.86 3.24
N ILE A 108 -10.14 18.54 3.18
CA ILE A 108 -11.27 17.92 3.88
C ILE A 108 -11.03 18.18 5.37
N PRO A 109 -11.82 19.07 6.01
CA PRO A 109 -11.60 19.38 7.40
C PRO A 109 -12.06 18.17 8.19
N LEU A 110 -11.10 17.31 8.57
CA LEU A 110 -11.25 16.47 9.75
C LEU A 110 -11.27 17.43 10.94
N GLY A 111 -12.42 18.06 11.15
CA GLY A 111 -12.51 19.30 11.92
C GLY A 111 -11.95 19.16 13.34
N PRO A 112 -11.74 20.29 14.07
CA PRO A 112 -11.27 20.29 15.46
C PRO A 112 -12.11 19.41 16.41
N ARG A 113 -13.35 19.07 16.01
CA ARG A 113 -14.28 18.16 16.69
C ARG A 113 -13.91 16.67 16.58
N ALA A 114 -12.96 16.27 15.74
CA ALA A 114 -12.42 14.92 15.70
C ALA A 114 -11.65 14.55 16.99
N LYS A 115 -11.24 15.53 17.81
CA LYS A 115 -10.65 15.27 19.14
C LYS A 115 -11.65 14.71 20.16
N ASN A 116 -12.94 15.07 20.09
CA ASN A 116 -13.96 14.67 21.08
C ASN A 116 -14.89 13.54 20.62
N LYS A 117 -14.93 13.20 19.33
CA LYS A 117 -15.74 12.09 18.78
C LYS A 117 -14.89 10.98 18.16
N LYS A 118 -13.68 10.79 18.69
CA LYS A 118 -12.70 9.76 18.29
C LYS A 118 -13.31 8.37 18.08
N TRP A 119 -14.18 7.96 18.99
CA TRP A 119 -14.87 6.66 18.95
C TRP A 119 -15.98 6.56 17.89
N ILE A 120 -16.63 7.68 17.54
CA ILE A 120 -17.66 7.71 16.48
C ILE A 120 -17.00 7.69 15.11
N SER A 121 -15.88 8.39 14.94
CA SER A 121 -15.04 8.30 13.73
C SER A 121 -14.42 6.92 13.58
N PHE A 122 -13.97 6.29 14.67
CA PHE A 122 -13.55 4.88 14.66
C PHE A 122 -14.71 3.96 14.24
N GLY A 123 -15.88 4.10 14.88
CA GLY A 123 -17.05 3.28 14.56
C GLY A 123 -17.53 3.43 13.12
N THR A 124 -17.47 4.64 12.55
CA THR A 124 -17.83 4.87 11.14
C THR A 124 -16.79 4.36 10.16
N ILE A 125 -15.49 4.58 10.41
CA ILE A 125 -14.43 4.07 9.53
C ILE A 125 -14.38 2.53 9.57
N THR A 126 -14.45 1.95 10.77
CA THR A 126 -14.48 0.50 10.98
C THR A 126 -15.78 -0.10 10.46
N GLY A 127 -16.91 0.59 10.61
CA GLY A 127 -18.20 0.19 10.05
C GLY A 127 -18.20 0.18 8.51
N ILE A 128 -17.69 1.24 7.86
CA ILE A 128 -17.55 1.31 6.40
C ILE A 128 -16.60 0.21 5.91
N ALA A 129 -15.48 -0.01 6.59
CA ALA A 129 -14.53 -1.07 6.27
C ALA A 129 -15.17 -2.47 6.41
N MET A 130 -15.95 -2.72 7.46
CA MET A 130 -16.68 -3.98 7.65
C MET A 130 -17.78 -4.18 6.62
N VAL A 131 -18.55 -3.14 6.27
CA VAL A 131 -19.59 -3.23 5.24
C VAL A 131 -18.97 -3.51 3.86
N ALA A 132 -17.88 -2.81 3.52
CA ALA A 132 -17.14 -3.06 2.29
C ALA A 132 -16.55 -4.49 2.27
N LEU A 133 -16.07 -4.99 3.41
CA LEU A 133 -15.56 -6.36 3.56
C LEU A 133 -16.67 -7.39 3.37
N VAL A 134 -17.83 -7.20 4.01
CA VAL A 134 -18.99 -8.09 3.89
C VAL A 134 -19.46 -8.13 2.44
N LEU A 135 -19.59 -6.96 1.79
CA LEU A 135 -19.93 -6.87 0.37
C LEU A 135 -18.92 -7.60 -0.50
N LEU A 136 -17.61 -7.42 -0.27
CA LEU A 136 -16.56 -8.10 -1.02
C LEU A 136 -16.60 -9.63 -0.81
N ILE A 137 -16.84 -10.10 0.41
CA ILE A 137 -16.96 -11.53 0.74
C ILE A 137 -18.19 -12.12 0.04
N THR A 138 -19.33 -11.43 0.08
CA THR A 138 -20.57 -11.90 -0.55
C THR A 138 -20.51 -11.87 -2.08
N LEU A 139 -19.82 -10.89 -2.67
CA LEU A 139 -19.73 -10.74 -4.12
C LEU A 139 -18.63 -11.61 -4.75
N VAL A 140 -17.51 -11.83 -4.05
CA VAL A 140 -16.31 -12.51 -4.61
C VAL A 140 -16.17 -13.95 -4.08
N ASN A 141 -17.09 -14.41 -3.23
CA ASN A 141 -17.11 -15.76 -2.64
C ASN A 141 -15.77 -16.15 -1.98
N LEU A 142 -15.10 -15.15 -1.38
CA LEU A 142 -13.83 -15.32 -0.69
C LEU A 142 -14.07 -15.94 0.68
N ALA A 143 -13.17 -16.83 1.11
CA ALA A 143 -13.22 -17.39 2.46
C ALA A 143 -13.14 -16.28 3.52
N TRP A 144 -14.28 -16.01 4.19
CA TRP A 144 -14.49 -14.89 5.12
C TRP A 144 -13.37 -14.75 6.17
N TRP A 145 -12.90 -15.89 6.70
CA TRP A 145 -11.80 -16.01 7.64
C TRP A 145 -10.49 -15.38 7.11
N LYS A 146 -10.12 -15.62 5.84
CA LYS A 146 -8.87 -15.11 5.24
C LYS A 146 -8.92 -13.59 5.10
N VAL A 147 -10.03 -13.05 4.61
CA VAL A 147 -10.20 -11.60 4.40
C VAL A 147 -10.25 -10.85 5.74
N PHE A 148 -10.86 -11.46 6.76
CA PHE A 148 -10.95 -10.89 8.09
C PHE A 148 -9.57 -10.74 8.76
N LEU A 149 -8.72 -11.77 8.77
CA LEU A 149 -7.40 -11.67 9.45
C LEU A 149 -6.36 -10.89 8.68
N PHE A 150 -6.32 -11.02 7.35
CA PHE A 150 -5.26 -10.40 6.55
C PHE A 150 -5.59 -8.97 6.14
N GLY A 151 -6.87 -8.57 6.20
CA GLY A 151 -7.33 -7.23 5.84
C GLY A 151 -7.92 -6.46 7.02
N CYS A 152 -9.09 -6.89 7.49
CA CYS A 152 -9.92 -6.07 8.38
C CYS A 152 -9.35 -5.94 9.80
N LEU A 153 -8.89 -7.04 10.41
CA LEU A 153 -8.36 -7.05 11.77
C LEU A 153 -7.11 -6.16 11.94
N PRO A 154 -6.04 -6.27 11.11
CA PRO A 154 -4.86 -5.42 11.26
C PRO A 154 -5.17 -3.95 10.94
N PHE A 155 -6.06 -3.68 9.99
CA PHE A 155 -6.51 -2.32 9.67
C PHE A 155 -7.29 -1.72 10.84
N THR A 156 -8.26 -2.44 11.40
CA THR A 156 -9.06 -1.97 12.54
C THR A 156 -8.24 -1.81 13.81
N LEU A 157 -7.28 -2.70 14.09
CA LEU A 157 -6.33 -2.55 15.20
C LEU A 157 -5.42 -1.33 15.00
N LEU A 158 -4.96 -1.07 13.77
CA LEU A 158 -4.17 0.12 13.43
C LEU A 158 -4.98 1.41 13.65
N VAL A 159 -6.20 1.47 13.12
CA VAL A 159 -7.09 2.63 13.29
C VAL A 159 -7.44 2.82 14.76
N LEU A 160 -7.71 1.75 15.52
CA LEU A 160 -7.96 1.79 16.97
C LEU A 160 -6.75 2.35 17.71
N TYR A 161 -5.53 1.91 17.38
CA TYR A 161 -4.29 2.42 17.96
C TYR A 161 -4.10 3.91 17.68
N ILE A 162 -4.36 4.36 16.45
CA ILE A 162 -4.28 5.78 16.04
C ILE A 162 -5.29 6.62 16.83
N VAL A 163 -6.52 6.11 16.99
CA VAL A 163 -7.61 6.77 17.72
C VAL A 163 -7.26 6.90 19.21
N ILE A 164 -6.72 5.85 19.84
CA ILE A 164 -6.27 5.86 21.24
C ILE A 164 -5.12 6.87 21.44
N LYS A 165 -4.12 6.87 20.55
CA LYS A 165 -2.95 7.77 20.66
C LYS A 165 -3.25 9.22 20.33
N GLY A 166 -4.31 9.50 19.56
CA GLY A 166 -4.79 10.87 19.28
C GLY A 166 -3.81 11.76 18.50
N LYS A 167 -2.73 11.18 17.97
CA LYS A 167 -1.76 11.85 17.10
C LYS A 167 -1.60 10.97 15.86
N MET A 168 -1.87 11.53 14.68
CA MET A 168 -1.51 10.91 13.39
C MET A 168 -0.04 11.18 13.03
N ASP A 169 0.75 11.69 13.98
CA ASP A 169 2.19 11.82 13.81
C ASP A 169 2.79 10.42 13.85
N MET A 170 3.23 9.93 12.69
CA MET A 170 3.96 8.66 12.61
C MET A 170 5.12 8.68 13.61
N PRO A 171 5.33 7.60 14.39
CA PRO A 171 6.46 7.56 15.30
C PRO A 171 7.75 7.76 14.51
N LYS A 172 8.61 8.67 15.01
CA LYS A 172 9.84 9.07 14.32
C LYS A 172 10.80 7.91 14.05
N ARG A 173 10.64 6.80 14.77
CA ARG A 173 11.47 5.60 14.69
C ARG A 173 10.61 4.35 14.50
N VAL A 174 11.11 3.45 13.67
CA VAL A 174 10.60 2.10 13.44
C VAL A 174 11.48 1.15 14.21
N TRP A 175 10.87 0.21 14.93
CA TRP A 175 11.60 -0.78 15.71
C TRP A 175 11.98 -1.99 14.86
N GLY A 176 13.26 -2.39 14.93
CA GLY A 176 13.83 -3.41 14.06
C GLY A 176 13.23 -4.81 14.29
N GLY A 177 12.96 -5.17 15.54
CA GLY A 177 12.39 -6.47 15.90
C GLY A 177 10.97 -6.65 15.37
N GLY A 178 10.09 -5.67 15.61
CA GLY A 178 8.73 -5.69 15.05
C GLY A 178 8.73 -5.73 13.52
N PHE A 179 9.65 -5.01 12.89
CA PHE A 179 9.81 -5.02 11.44
C PHE A 179 10.29 -6.38 10.89
N LEU A 180 11.29 -7.01 11.52
CA LEU A 180 11.79 -8.33 11.12
C LEU A 180 10.72 -9.41 11.26
N VAL A 181 9.96 -9.39 12.36
CA VAL A 181 8.84 -10.33 12.54
C VAL A 181 7.77 -10.12 11.47
N ALA A 182 7.45 -8.87 11.12
CA ALA A 182 6.51 -8.62 10.04
C ALA A 182 6.96 -9.21 8.69
N VAL A 183 8.24 -9.06 8.33
CA VAL A 183 8.79 -9.64 7.11
C VAL A 183 8.75 -11.17 7.16
N GLY A 184 9.11 -11.77 8.30
CA GLY A 184 9.05 -13.22 8.50
C GLY A 184 7.62 -13.76 8.34
N LEU A 185 6.64 -13.11 8.96
CA LEU A 185 5.22 -13.46 8.82
C LEU A 185 4.74 -13.29 7.37
N ALA A 186 5.18 -12.24 6.68
CA ALA A 186 4.85 -12.02 5.26
C ALA A 186 5.32 -13.15 4.36
N VAL A 187 6.57 -13.59 4.54
CA VAL A 187 7.16 -14.70 3.78
C VAL A 187 6.42 -16.00 4.10
N PHE A 188 6.04 -16.20 5.36
CA PHE A 188 5.26 -17.38 5.75
C PHE A 188 3.85 -17.38 5.12
N VAL A 189 3.17 -16.24 5.11
CA VAL A 189 1.87 -16.07 4.44
C VAL A 189 2.01 -16.27 2.93
N TRP A 190 3.10 -15.78 2.33
CA TRP A 190 3.41 -16.04 0.92
C TRP A 190 3.50 -17.54 0.66
N ALA A 191 4.32 -18.26 1.42
CA ALA A 191 4.51 -19.70 1.24
C ALA A 191 3.22 -20.51 1.41
N LYS A 192 2.31 -20.06 2.29
CA LYS A 192 1.10 -20.80 2.66
C LYS A 192 -0.14 -20.45 1.83
N PHE A 193 -0.31 -19.19 1.45
CA PHE A 193 -1.54 -18.69 0.84
C PHE A 193 -1.33 -18.09 -0.55
N GLY A 194 -0.08 -17.96 -1.01
CA GLY A 194 0.28 -17.35 -2.30
C GLY A 194 0.86 -15.95 -2.15
N THR A 195 1.47 -15.48 -3.24
CA THR A 195 2.18 -14.19 -3.34
C THR A 195 1.35 -13.02 -2.83
N ASP A 196 0.07 -13.00 -3.18
CA ASP A 196 -0.77 -11.82 -3.01
C ASP A 196 -1.05 -11.53 -1.55
N TYR A 197 -1.40 -12.57 -0.80
CA TYR A 197 -1.62 -12.50 0.64
C TYR A 197 -0.32 -12.19 1.39
N GLY A 198 0.81 -12.74 0.93
CA GLY A 198 2.11 -12.48 1.53
C GLY A 198 2.54 -11.02 1.42
N VAL A 199 2.37 -10.43 0.23
CA VAL A 199 2.71 -9.01 -0.01
C VAL A 199 1.81 -8.10 0.83
N VAL A 200 0.49 -8.34 0.83
CA VAL A 200 -0.45 -7.54 1.61
C VAL A 200 -0.15 -7.66 3.11
N ALA A 201 0.00 -8.88 3.63
CA ALA A 201 0.32 -9.13 5.04
C ALA A 201 1.67 -8.50 5.44
N GLY A 202 2.66 -8.51 4.54
CA GLY A 202 3.94 -7.87 4.79
C GLY A 202 3.85 -6.35 4.87
N VAL A 203 3.16 -5.71 3.93
CA VAL A 203 2.99 -4.25 3.94
C VAL A 203 2.27 -3.80 5.21
N PHE A 204 1.15 -4.43 5.56
CA PHE A 204 0.40 -4.11 6.78
C PHE A 204 1.16 -4.48 8.05
N GLY A 205 1.81 -5.64 8.07
CA GLY A 205 2.62 -6.11 9.20
C GLY A 205 3.79 -5.17 9.50
N MET A 206 4.53 -4.73 8.47
CA MET A 206 5.70 -3.87 8.66
C MET A 206 5.31 -2.50 9.20
N VAL A 207 4.18 -1.97 8.75
CA VAL A 207 3.64 -0.70 9.26
C VAL A 207 3.12 -0.89 10.69
N THR A 208 2.34 -1.93 10.97
CA THR A 208 1.74 -2.13 12.30
C THR A 208 2.77 -2.53 13.36
N LEU A 209 3.53 -3.60 13.13
CA LEU A 209 4.52 -4.13 14.09
C LEU A 209 5.78 -3.26 14.17
N GLY A 210 6.22 -2.70 13.05
CA GLY A 210 7.37 -1.79 13.02
C GLY A 210 7.12 -0.47 13.74
N LEU A 211 5.90 0.10 13.66
CA LEU A 211 5.56 1.36 14.34
C LEU A 211 5.15 1.18 15.80
N THR A 212 4.53 0.05 16.17
CA THR A 212 4.14 -0.23 17.57
C THR A 212 5.35 -0.57 18.43
N GLY A 213 6.20 -1.49 17.96
CA GLY A 213 7.46 -1.92 18.58
C GLY A 213 7.37 -2.44 20.02
N ARG A 214 8.51 -2.92 20.53
CA ARG A 214 8.71 -3.33 21.93
C ARG A 214 7.71 -4.43 22.35
N LYS A 215 7.16 -4.33 23.57
CA LYS A 215 6.27 -5.34 24.16
C LYS A 215 5.00 -5.58 23.33
N LEU A 216 4.46 -4.53 22.71
CA LEU A 216 3.20 -4.62 21.97
C LEU A 216 3.39 -5.34 20.63
N ALA A 217 4.50 -5.08 19.93
CA ALA A 217 4.87 -5.85 18.74
C ALA A 217 5.20 -7.32 19.07
N ALA A 218 5.80 -7.60 20.23
CA ALA A 218 6.09 -8.97 20.65
C ALA A 218 4.82 -9.80 20.87
N ILE A 219 3.81 -9.21 21.52
CA ILE A 219 2.52 -9.87 21.78
C ILE A 219 1.76 -10.08 20.46
N ILE A 220 1.56 -9.02 19.68
CA ILE A 220 0.80 -9.11 18.42
C ILE A 220 1.52 -10.03 17.42
N GLY A 221 2.84 -9.94 17.32
CA GLY A 221 3.64 -10.79 16.43
C GLY A 221 3.58 -12.26 16.83
N ALA A 222 3.61 -12.58 18.13
CA ALA A 222 3.52 -13.95 18.62
C ALA A 222 2.13 -14.55 18.39
N GLU A 223 1.05 -13.80 18.66
CA GLU A 223 -0.32 -14.23 18.39
C GLU A 223 -0.53 -14.47 16.89
N ALA A 224 -0.10 -13.53 16.04
CA ALA A 224 -0.20 -13.68 14.59
C ALA A 224 0.58 -14.91 14.09
N ALA A 225 1.79 -15.13 14.59
CA ALA A 225 2.61 -16.30 14.26
C ALA A 225 1.94 -17.62 14.66
N PHE A 226 1.33 -17.66 15.85
CA PHE A 226 0.61 -18.83 16.36
C PHE A 226 -0.59 -19.18 15.47
N PHE A 227 -1.47 -18.20 15.21
CA PHE A 227 -2.64 -18.40 14.36
C PHE A 227 -2.26 -18.79 12.94
N LEU A 228 -1.19 -18.21 12.38
CA LEU A 228 -0.70 -18.55 11.05
C LEU A 228 -0.15 -19.97 10.97
N GLY A 229 0.57 -20.43 11.99
CA GLY A 229 1.02 -21.82 12.06
C GLY A 229 -0.14 -22.81 12.14
N MET A 230 -1.19 -22.45 12.89
CA MET A 230 -2.35 -23.33 13.12
C MET A 230 -3.34 -23.38 11.95
N LEU A 231 -3.57 -22.27 11.25
CA LEU A 231 -4.73 -22.12 10.35
C LEU A 231 -4.34 -22.01 8.87
N GLY A 232 -5.10 -22.70 8.01
CA GLY A 232 -4.89 -22.76 6.55
C GLY A 232 -4.37 -24.12 6.07
N PRO A 233 -3.83 -24.21 4.84
CA PRO A 233 -3.30 -25.46 4.29
C PRO A 233 -2.22 -26.06 5.19
N SER A 234 -2.14 -27.39 5.28
CA SER A 234 -1.09 -28.08 6.04
C SER A 234 0.28 -27.77 5.43
N PHE A 235 0.99 -26.82 6.04
CA PHE A 235 2.36 -26.45 5.69
C PHE A 235 3.30 -27.10 6.70
N ASN A 236 4.11 -28.06 6.24
CA ASN A 236 5.02 -28.82 7.09
C ASN A 236 6.44 -28.28 6.93
N ILE A 237 7.07 -27.89 8.03
CA ILE A 237 8.50 -27.61 8.08
C ILE A 237 9.16 -28.79 8.77
N GLY A 238 9.62 -29.76 7.98
CA GLY A 238 10.17 -31.01 8.52
C GLY A 238 9.12 -31.77 9.38
N PRO A 239 9.43 -32.13 10.64
CA PRO A 239 8.52 -32.90 11.49
C PRO A 239 7.42 -32.06 12.16
N PHE A 240 7.43 -30.74 11.99
CA PHE A 240 6.53 -29.84 12.71
C PHE A 240 5.32 -29.45 11.84
N SER A 241 4.11 -29.69 12.36
CA SER A 241 2.85 -29.31 11.73
C SER A 241 1.82 -28.82 12.77
N GLY A 242 0.81 -28.09 12.30
CA GLY A 242 -0.32 -27.63 13.12
C GLY A 242 0.07 -26.77 14.33
N ALA A 243 -0.44 -27.11 15.50
CA ALA A 243 -0.25 -26.35 16.73
C ALA A 243 1.22 -26.27 17.18
N VAL A 244 2.02 -27.31 16.93
CA VAL A 244 3.45 -27.36 17.31
C VAL A 244 4.24 -26.34 16.50
N LEU A 245 3.97 -26.25 15.19
CA LEU A 245 4.58 -25.24 14.32
C LEU A 245 4.15 -23.82 14.74
N GLY A 246 2.87 -23.63 15.09
CA GLY A 246 2.37 -22.36 15.61
C GLY A 246 3.07 -21.91 16.89
N LEU A 247 3.26 -22.81 17.85
CA LEU A 247 3.94 -22.50 19.11
C LEU A 247 5.43 -22.16 18.92
N LEU A 248 6.12 -22.90 18.06
CA LEU A 248 7.50 -22.60 17.68
C LEU A 248 7.61 -21.23 17.03
N MET A 249 6.69 -20.90 16.12
CA MET A 249 6.72 -19.62 15.43
C MET A 249 6.41 -18.45 16.36
N ALA A 250 5.49 -18.64 17.31
CA ALA A 250 5.17 -17.64 18.33
C ALA A 250 6.36 -17.36 19.25
N THR A 251 7.07 -18.40 19.71
CA THR A 251 8.24 -18.23 20.58
C THR A 251 9.40 -17.56 19.85
N ILE A 252 9.66 -17.93 18.59
CA ILE A 252 10.66 -17.28 17.74
C ILE A 252 10.31 -15.80 17.50
N ALA A 253 9.06 -15.50 17.14
CA ALA A 253 8.61 -14.14 16.92
C ALA A 253 8.75 -13.28 18.18
N PHE A 254 8.28 -13.78 19.33
CA PHE A 254 8.43 -13.08 20.61
C PHE A 254 9.90 -12.85 20.97
N GLY A 255 10.74 -13.88 20.85
CA GLY A 255 12.17 -13.82 21.12
C GLY A 255 12.89 -12.81 20.23
N LEU A 256 12.60 -12.80 18.93
CA LEU A 256 13.17 -11.83 17.98
C LEU A 256 12.82 -10.39 18.34
N VAL A 257 11.55 -10.10 18.68
CA VAL A 257 11.17 -8.74 19.08
C VAL A 257 11.88 -8.33 20.37
N VAL A 258 11.90 -9.20 21.38
CA VAL A 258 12.57 -8.90 22.65
C VAL A 258 14.07 -8.70 22.46
N LEU A 259 14.72 -9.54 21.66
CA LEU A 259 16.15 -9.42 21.36
C LEU A 259 16.45 -8.10 20.64
N PHE A 260 15.77 -7.81 19.53
CA PHE A 260 16.10 -6.64 18.71
C PHE A 260 15.60 -5.31 19.29
N ASP A 261 14.42 -5.26 19.91
CA ASP A 261 13.83 -4.01 20.41
C ASP A 261 14.25 -3.68 21.85
N ARG A 262 14.46 -4.71 22.68
CA ARG A 262 14.71 -4.56 24.11
C ARG A 262 16.18 -4.72 24.46
N VAL A 263 16.87 -5.70 23.89
CA VAL A 263 18.30 -5.97 24.16
C VAL A 263 19.19 -5.12 23.27
N ILE A 264 19.08 -5.29 21.94
CA ILE A 264 19.96 -4.63 20.96
C ILE A 264 19.52 -3.18 20.67
N LYS A 265 18.25 -2.84 20.93
CA LYS A 265 17.66 -1.50 20.72
C LYS A 265 17.83 -0.99 19.28
N VAL A 266 17.69 -1.88 18.30
CA VAL A 266 17.75 -1.51 16.88
C VAL A 266 16.51 -0.69 16.52
N SER A 267 16.73 0.57 16.14
CA SER A 267 15.66 1.44 15.65
C SER A 267 16.13 2.23 14.45
N LEU A 268 15.31 2.25 13.40
CA LEU A 268 15.58 2.95 12.15
C LEU A 268 14.73 4.22 12.08
N PRO A 269 15.21 5.31 11.45
CA PRO A 269 14.37 6.48 11.20
C PRO A 269 13.22 6.09 10.27
N SER A 270 11.98 6.49 10.57
CA SER A 270 10.79 6.14 9.78
C SER A 270 10.90 6.56 8.31
N ASN A 271 11.69 7.60 8.02
CA ASN A 271 11.99 8.04 6.65
C ASN A 271 12.61 6.96 5.75
N TYR A 272 13.26 5.93 6.31
CA TYR A 272 13.84 4.83 5.51
C TYR A 272 12.80 3.79 5.08
N LEU A 273 11.64 3.72 5.76
CA LEU A 273 10.61 2.73 5.48
C LEU A 273 10.03 2.89 4.07
N LYS A 274 9.97 4.13 3.56
CA LYS A 274 9.56 4.41 2.17
C LYS A 274 10.52 3.81 1.13
N PHE A 275 11.82 3.81 1.40
CA PHE A 275 12.82 3.28 0.47
C PHE A 275 12.81 1.76 0.52
N PHE A 276 12.68 1.18 1.72
CA PHE A 276 12.51 -0.26 1.87
C PHE A 276 11.25 -0.75 1.12
N PHE A 277 10.11 -0.09 1.34
CA PHE A 277 8.86 -0.42 0.64
C PHE A 277 9.02 -0.33 -0.88
N LEU A 278 9.70 0.71 -1.36
CA LEU A 278 9.97 0.88 -2.78
C LEU A 278 10.85 -0.24 -3.33
N ILE A 279 11.96 -0.59 -2.68
CA ILE A 279 12.83 -1.69 -3.13
C ILE A 279 12.08 -3.03 -3.10
N LEU A 280 11.36 -3.31 -2.01
CA LEU A 280 10.63 -4.57 -1.86
C LEU A 280 9.53 -4.72 -2.92
N VAL A 281 8.60 -3.77 -2.99
CA VAL A 281 7.41 -3.88 -3.84
C VAL A 281 7.73 -3.57 -5.30
N VAL A 282 8.53 -2.53 -5.56
CA VAL A 282 8.81 -2.07 -6.92
C VAL A 282 9.86 -2.94 -7.60
N CYS A 283 10.90 -3.37 -6.90
CA CYS A 283 11.96 -4.17 -7.51
C CYS A 283 11.75 -5.67 -7.27
N ILE A 284 11.77 -6.13 -6.00
CA ILE A 284 11.86 -7.57 -5.69
C ILE A 284 10.58 -8.31 -6.08
N VAL A 285 9.41 -7.81 -5.63
CA VAL A 285 8.13 -8.47 -5.87
C VAL A 285 7.75 -8.43 -7.35
N ALA A 286 7.90 -7.28 -8.02
CA ALA A 286 7.61 -7.16 -9.45
C ALA A 286 8.51 -8.07 -10.31
N TYR A 287 9.81 -8.15 -9.99
CA TYR A 287 10.74 -9.05 -10.68
C TYR A 287 10.35 -10.52 -10.53
N LYS A 288 9.82 -10.93 -9.37
CA LYS A 288 9.44 -12.33 -9.11
C LYS A 288 8.07 -12.72 -9.66
N THR A 289 7.12 -11.80 -9.62
CA THR A 289 5.72 -12.06 -10.00
C THR A 289 5.43 -11.70 -11.44
N THR A 290 6.31 -10.95 -12.11
CA THR A 290 6.12 -10.40 -13.46
C THR A 290 4.93 -9.45 -13.58
N GLU A 291 4.35 -9.03 -12.46
CA GLU A 291 3.19 -8.14 -12.40
C GLU A 291 3.53 -6.76 -11.82
N PRO A 292 2.86 -5.69 -12.26
CA PRO A 292 3.07 -4.34 -11.74
C PRO A 292 2.36 -4.12 -10.38
N TRP A 293 2.91 -4.71 -9.32
CA TRP A 293 2.35 -4.65 -7.96
C TRP A 293 2.15 -3.24 -7.41
N PHE A 294 3.01 -2.30 -7.77
CA PHE A 294 2.88 -0.91 -7.31
C PHE A 294 1.63 -0.27 -7.93
N CYS A 295 1.32 -0.58 -9.19
CA CYS A 295 0.09 -0.10 -9.84
C CYS A 295 -1.17 -0.66 -9.17
N LYS A 296 -1.14 -1.90 -8.68
CA LYS A 296 -2.26 -2.50 -7.94
C LYS A 296 -2.48 -1.86 -6.57
N ILE A 297 -1.39 -1.45 -5.89
CA ILE A 297 -1.43 -0.88 -4.53
C ILE A 297 -1.60 0.64 -4.52
N CYS A 298 -1.22 1.34 -5.60
CA CYS A 298 -1.27 2.79 -5.67
C CYS A 298 -2.72 3.31 -5.64
N PRO A 299 -3.04 4.35 -4.84
CA PRO A 299 -4.38 4.94 -4.81
C PRO A 299 -4.86 5.44 -6.18
N ALA A 300 -3.95 5.97 -7.00
CA ALA A 300 -4.26 6.38 -8.37
C ALA A 300 -4.61 5.17 -9.26
N GLY A 301 -4.02 3.99 -8.99
CA GLY A 301 -4.37 2.74 -9.64
C GLY A 301 -5.76 2.26 -9.27
N THR A 302 -6.09 2.24 -7.97
CA THR A 302 -7.40 1.83 -7.48
C THR A 302 -8.52 2.76 -7.99
N LEU A 303 -8.31 4.08 -7.92
CA LEU A 303 -9.30 5.06 -8.34
C LEU A 303 -9.40 5.19 -9.87
N GLY A 304 -8.26 5.14 -10.57
CA GLY A 304 -8.18 5.42 -12.00
C GLY A 304 -8.41 4.20 -12.89
N ALA A 305 -8.11 2.98 -12.43
CA ALA A 305 -8.32 1.74 -13.19
C ALA A 305 -9.26 0.77 -12.47
N GLY A 306 -9.08 0.58 -11.15
CA GLY A 306 -9.86 -0.40 -10.38
C GLY A 306 -11.37 -0.13 -10.38
N ILE A 307 -11.78 1.10 -10.02
CA ILE A 307 -13.21 1.47 -9.98
C ILE A 307 -13.86 1.39 -11.37
N PRO A 308 -13.28 2.00 -12.44
CA PRO A 308 -13.84 1.88 -13.78
C PRO A 308 -13.95 0.43 -14.28
N LEU A 309 -12.97 -0.41 -13.98
CA LEU A 309 -13.00 -1.82 -14.40
C LEU A 309 -14.18 -2.56 -13.78
N VAL A 310 -14.50 -2.34 -12.50
CA VAL A 310 -15.63 -3.00 -11.83
C VAL A 310 -16.99 -2.41 -12.24
N LEU A 311 -17.07 -1.10 -12.48
CA LEU A 311 -18.34 -0.43 -12.79
C LEU A 311 -18.74 -0.52 -14.26
N TRP A 312 -17.77 -0.47 -15.17
CA TRP A 312 -18.02 -0.51 -16.60
C TRP A 312 -17.83 -1.92 -17.18
N ASP A 313 -16.99 -2.76 -16.54
CA ASP A 313 -16.58 -4.09 -17.01
C ASP A 313 -16.45 -4.16 -18.55
N PRO A 314 -15.49 -3.43 -19.14
CA PRO A 314 -15.32 -3.41 -20.59
C PRO A 314 -14.69 -4.72 -21.14
N LEU A 315 -14.86 -5.84 -20.44
CA LEU A 315 -14.37 -7.18 -20.76
C LEU A 315 -15.51 -8.06 -21.31
#